data_AF-A0A2H1HIF1-F1
#
_entry.id   AF-A0A2H1HIF1-F1
#
_cell.length_a   1.000
_cell.length_b   1.000
_cell.length_c   1.000
_cell.angle_alpha   90.00
_cell.angle_beta   90.00
_cell.angle_gamma   90.00
#
_symmetry.space_group_name_H-M   'P 1'
#
loop_
_entity.id
_entity.type
_entity.pdbx_description
1 polymer ?
#
loop_
_entity_poly.entity_id
_entity_poly.type
_entity_poly.pdbx_seq_one_letter_code
_entity_poly.pdbx_strand_id
1 'polypeptide(L)'
;MLTLLPTRTSYRPGEPVVIELRGDVPAAGEFVVRRLGEVVHRRPLHPGTLQTPPSLLPGGYGIELETTAGVVRTAVEVTADPRSRLRYGFVASYRPGKDVQAVADLARPLHLNGIQFYDWAYRHADLLGGGEQYDDALGQPITLETVRALVDALRDAGTASYGYAAVYAVGPQEWPRWQQHALRKPTGEPYALGDFLFILDPAAPE
;
A
#
# COMPACT_ATOMS: atom_id res chain seq x y z
N MET A 1 -16.10 20.31 -1.75
CA MET A 1 -15.54 20.23 -0.39
C MET A 1 -14.02 20.20 -0.47
N LEU A 2 -13.34 21.04 0.30
CA LEU A 2 -11.88 21.15 0.34
C LEU A 2 -11.23 19.95 1.07
N THR A 3 -10.12 19.44 0.55
CA THR A 3 -9.32 18.37 1.17
C THR A 3 -7.82 18.67 1.07
N LEU A 4 -7.06 18.33 2.11
CA LEU A 4 -5.60 18.39 2.13
C LEU A 4 -5.03 16.99 1.95
N LEU A 5 -4.25 16.79 0.90
CA LEU A 5 -3.69 15.50 0.51
C LEU A 5 -2.17 15.63 0.45
N PRO A 6 -1.41 14.96 1.33
CA PRO A 6 0.02 14.79 1.11
C PRO A 6 0.22 14.11 -0.25
N THR A 7 1.16 14.60 -1.06
CA THR A 7 1.46 13.97 -2.36
C THR A 7 2.05 12.57 -2.20
N ARG A 8 2.67 12.28 -1.05
CA ARG A 8 3.17 10.96 -0.65
C ARG A 8 2.66 10.54 0.73
N THR A 9 2.55 9.24 0.96
CA THR A 9 2.09 8.63 2.24
C THR A 9 3.17 8.65 3.33
N SER A 10 4.43 8.82 2.95
CA SER A 10 5.59 9.02 3.81
C SER A 10 6.70 9.72 3.03
N TYR A 11 7.51 10.53 3.70
CA TYR A 11 8.62 11.28 3.10
C TYR A 11 9.94 10.90 3.75
N ARG A 12 11.02 10.92 2.98
CA ARG A 12 12.38 10.75 3.53
C ARG A 12 12.88 12.04 4.18
N PRO A 13 13.79 11.97 5.17
CA PRO A 13 14.42 13.18 5.71
C PRO A 13 15.11 13.97 4.60
N GLY A 14 14.85 15.28 4.54
CA GLY A 14 15.36 16.17 3.48
C GLY A 14 14.53 16.19 2.19
N GLU A 15 13.57 15.28 2.03
CA GLU A 15 12.62 15.32 0.92
C GLU A 15 11.60 16.46 1.13
N PRO A 16 11.30 17.27 0.09
CA PRO A 16 10.25 18.27 0.19
C PRO A 16 8.88 17.62 0.45
N VAL A 17 8.26 17.98 1.56
CA VAL A 17 6.86 17.63 1.83
C VAL A 17 5.97 18.53 0.97
N VAL A 18 4.99 17.96 0.28
CA VAL A 18 4.05 18.73 -0.55
C VAL A 18 2.62 18.31 -0.22
N ILE A 19 1.76 19.30 -0.01
CA ILE A 19 0.35 19.14 0.30
C ILE A 19 -0.46 19.67 -0.87
N GLU A 20 -1.19 18.78 -1.54
CA GLU A 20 -2.19 19.10 -2.55
C GLU A 20 -3.50 19.54 -1.87
N LEU A 21 -4.06 20.65 -2.34
CA LEU A 21 -5.38 21.15 -2.00
C LEU A 21 -6.32 20.77 -3.14
N ARG A 22 -7.32 19.95 -2.83
CA ARG A 22 -8.29 19.44 -3.80
C ARG A 22 -9.70 19.91 -3.46
N GLY A 23 -10.48 20.29 -4.47
CA GLY A 23 -11.84 20.82 -4.32
C GLY A 23 -11.88 22.35 -4.31
N ASP A 24 -12.76 22.91 -3.47
CA ASP A 24 -13.01 24.36 -3.41
C ASP A 24 -11.90 25.08 -2.63
N VAL A 25 -10.78 25.37 -3.30
CA VAL A 25 -9.62 26.04 -2.70
C VAL A 25 -9.96 27.51 -2.38
N PRO A 26 -9.82 27.96 -1.12
CA PRO A 26 -10.14 29.32 -0.74
C PRO A 26 -9.08 30.31 -1.25
N ALA A 27 -9.47 31.56 -1.48
CA ALA A 27 -8.53 32.61 -1.87
C ALA A 27 -7.59 33.04 -0.73
N ALA A 28 -7.97 32.80 0.52
CA ALA A 28 -7.20 33.14 1.71
C ALA A 28 -7.45 32.12 2.83
N GLY A 29 -6.47 32.00 3.72
CA GLY A 29 -6.48 31.13 4.89
C GLY A 29 -5.11 31.10 5.54
N GLU A 30 -5.00 30.44 6.69
CA GLU A 30 -3.74 30.23 7.40
C GLU A 30 -3.31 28.77 7.28
N PHE A 31 -2.12 28.54 6.72
CA PHE A 31 -1.49 27.23 6.62
C PHE A 31 -0.62 27.01 7.87
N VAL A 32 -0.96 26.00 8.66
CA VAL A 32 -0.36 25.73 9.96
C VAL A 32 0.24 24.34 9.98
N VAL A 33 1.47 24.21 10.46
CA VAL A 33 2.14 22.93 10.71
C VAL A 33 2.31 22.77 12.20
N ARG A 34 1.84 21.65 12.72
CA ARG A 34 1.98 21.29 14.13
C ARG A 34 2.83 20.04 14.28
N ARG A 35 3.68 20.04 15.30
CA ARG A 35 4.29 18.81 15.79
C ARG A 35 3.70 18.53 17.16
N LEU A 36 2.95 17.43 17.27
CA LEU A 36 2.11 17.16 18.44
C LEU A 36 1.11 18.32 18.62
N GLY A 37 1.19 19.07 19.73
CA GLY A 37 0.36 20.25 19.98
C GLY A 37 0.99 21.59 19.57
N GLU A 38 2.32 21.62 19.32
CA GLU A 38 3.06 22.87 19.13
C GLU A 38 3.00 23.33 17.67
N VAL A 39 2.75 24.62 17.46
CA VAL A 39 2.85 25.25 16.14
C VAL A 39 4.33 25.44 15.81
N VAL A 40 4.83 24.68 14.84
CA VAL A 40 6.23 24.78 14.38
C VAL A 40 6.37 25.64 13.14
N HIS A 41 5.26 25.86 12.41
CA HIS A 41 5.21 26.79 11.29
C HIS A 41 3.79 27.33 11.11
N ARG A 42 3.68 28.60 10.73
CA ARG A 42 2.44 29.26 10.37
C ARG A 42 2.74 30.29 9.28
N ARG A 43 1.88 30.33 8.26
CA ARG A 43 1.93 31.35 7.21
C ARG A 43 0.56 31.53 6.54
N PRO A 44 0.33 32.66 5.85
CA PRO A 44 -0.78 32.78 4.93
C PRO A 44 -0.73 31.69 3.84
N LEU A 45 -1.90 31.27 3.40
CA LEU A 45 -2.09 30.40 2.24
C LEU A 45 -1.47 31.07 1.01
N HIS A 46 -0.60 30.34 0.31
CA HIS A 46 -0.05 30.83 -0.96
C HIS A 46 -1.02 30.50 -2.10
N PRO A 47 -1.06 31.32 -3.17
CA PRO A 47 -1.86 31.00 -4.36
C PRO A 47 -1.53 29.63 -4.95
N GLY A 48 -2.53 28.94 -5.49
CA GLY A 48 -2.39 27.63 -6.13
C GLY A 48 -2.81 26.46 -5.25
N THR A 49 -2.74 25.26 -5.81
CA THR A 49 -3.21 24.02 -5.18
C THR A 49 -2.13 23.24 -4.44
N LEU A 50 -0.87 23.67 -4.50
CA LEU A 50 0.24 22.98 -3.83
C LEU A 50 0.81 23.86 -2.73
N GLN A 51 0.92 23.31 -1.53
CA GLN A 51 1.50 23.96 -0.37
C GLN A 51 2.69 23.15 0.12
N THR A 52 3.84 23.81 0.21
CA THR A 52 5.08 23.22 0.73
C THR A 52 5.36 23.85 2.10
N PRO A 53 5.35 23.08 3.21
CA PRO A 53 5.91 23.54 4.48
C PRO A 53 7.44 23.73 4.39
N PRO A 54 8.09 24.39 5.36
CA PRO A 54 9.53 24.36 5.47
C PRO A 54 10.06 22.93 5.65
N SER A 55 11.37 22.74 5.50
CA SER A 55 12.00 21.44 5.74
C SER A 55 11.65 20.94 7.15
N LEU A 56 11.14 19.71 7.21
CA LEU A 56 10.71 19.07 8.44
C LEU A 56 11.73 18.03 8.87
N LEU A 57 12.04 18.01 10.17
CA LEU A 57 12.87 16.97 10.78
C LEU A 57 12.12 15.63 10.80
N PRO A 58 12.81 14.50 11.03
CA PRO A 58 12.13 13.21 11.21
C PRO A 58 11.07 13.27 12.33
N GLY A 59 9.85 12.86 12.01
CA GLY A 59 8.70 12.97 12.90
C GLY A 59 7.35 12.91 12.20
N GLY A 60 6.29 12.92 13.01
CA GLY A 60 4.92 13.08 12.54
C GLY A 60 4.42 14.50 12.79
N TYR A 61 3.66 15.05 11.84
CA TYR A 61 3.14 16.41 11.89
C TYR A 61 1.67 16.46 11.49
N GLY A 62 0.92 17.36 12.11
CA GLY A 62 -0.40 17.77 11.65
C GLY A 62 -0.27 18.96 10.71
N ILE A 63 -1.02 18.94 9.61
CA ILE A 63 -1.15 20.06 8.68
C ILE A 63 -2.58 20.55 8.77
N GLU A 64 -2.76 21.84 8.98
CA GLU A 64 -4.06 22.49 9.04
C GLU A 64 -4.12 23.63 8.03
N LEU A 65 -5.28 23.81 7.42
CA LEU A 65 -5.63 25.02 6.70
C LEU A 65 -6.86 25.61 7.38
N GLU A 66 -6.64 26.71 8.08
CA GLU A 66 -7.67 27.48 8.78
C GLU A 66 -8.27 28.52 7.82
N THR A 67 -9.59 28.53 7.65
CA THR A 67 -10.30 29.40 6.71
C THR A 67 -11.52 30.01 7.39
N THR A 68 -12.17 30.98 6.75
CA THR A 68 -13.45 31.54 7.23
C THR A 68 -14.57 30.49 7.28
N ALA A 69 -14.49 29.42 6.49
CA ALA A 69 -15.46 28.33 6.46
C ALA A 69 -15.16 27.23 7.50
N GLY A 70 -14.01 27.28 8.18
CA GLY A 70 -13.59 26.28 9.16
C GLY A 70 -12.16 25.79 8.93
N VAL A 71 -11.78 24.71 9.62
CA VAL A 71 -10.44 24.14 9.59
C VAL A 71 -10.45 22.74 8.97
N VAL A 72 -9.66 22.54 7.93
CA VAL A 72 -9.41 21.24 7.31
C VAL A 72 -8.01 20.76 7.67
N ARG A 73 -7.82 19.43 7.78
CA ARG A 73 -6.61 18.84 8.35
C ARG A 73 -6.14 17.61 7.59
N THR A 74 -4.84 17.37 7.65
CA THR A 74 -4.20 16.10 7.27
C THR A 74 -2.96 15.86 8.14
N ALA A 75 -2.27 14.75 7.94
CA ALA A 75 -1.03 14.44 8.63
C ALA A 75 0.11 14.16 7.64
N VAL A 76 1.35 14.29 8.09
CA VAL A 76 2.54 13.88 7.34
C VAL A 76 3.52 13.16 8.25
N GLU A 77 4.24 12.21 7.66
CA GLU A 77 5.35 11.49 8.30
C GLU A 77 6.64 11.75 7.52
N VAL A 78 7.69 12.12 8.24
CA VAL A 78 9.07 12.19 7.73
C VAL A 78 9.88 11.13 8.46
N THR A 79 10.38 10.12 7.74
CA THR A 79 11.10 8.99 8.36
C THR A 79 12.11 8.34 7.41
N ALA A 80 13.24 7.91 7.97
CA ALA A 80 14.22 7.09 7.27
C ALA A 80 13.80 5.62 7.15
N ASP A 81 12.76 5.19 7.87
CA ASP A 81 12.21 3.84 7.76
C ASP A 81 10.68 3.86 7.94
N PRO A 82 9.91 3.95 6.84
CA PRO A 82 8.45 3.87 6.88
C PRO A 82 7.94 2.53 7.45
N ARG A 83 8.72 1.44 7.31
CA ARG A 83 8.28 0.10 7.76
C ARG A 83 8.25 0.00 9.28
N SER A 84 9.02 0.81 10.00
CA SER A 84 8.97 0.91 11.46
C SER A 84 7.59 1.31 11.99
N ARG A 85 6.73 1.92 11.17
CA ARG A 85 5.35 2.33 11.49
C ARG A 85 4.43 2.03 10.33
N LEU A 86 4.23 0.75 10.06
CA LEU A 86 3.43 0.28 8.93
C LEU A 86 1.95 0.68 9.11
N ARG A 87 1.42 1.37 8.10
CA ARG A 87 -0.01 1.67 7.92
C ARG A 87 -0.44 0.88 6.69
N TYR A 88 -1.07 -0.26 6.94
CA TYR A 88 -1.15 -1.36 5.99
C TYR A 88 -2.54 -1.53 5.39
N GLY A 89 -2.61 -1.56 4.07
CA GLY A 89 -3.82 -1.87 3.30
C GLY A 89 -3.62 -3.09 2.39
N PHE A 90 -4.61 -3.36 1.55
CA PHE A 90 -4.53 -4.44 0.56
C PHE A 90 -5.24 -4.07 -0.75
N VAL A 91 -4.85 -4.75 -1.82
CA VAL A 91 -5.55 -4.82 -3.11
C VAL A 91 -5.76 -6.29 -3.46
N ALA A 92 -6.90 -6.62 -4.05
CA ALA A 92 -7.30 -8.00 -4.37
C ALA A 92 -8.00 -8.10 -5.74
N SER A 93 -7.61 -7.26 -6.70
CA SER A 93 -8.18 -7.28 -8.06
C SER A 93 -7.20 -6.67 -9.04
N TYR A 94 -6.90 -7.40 -10.12
CA TYR A 94 -5.85 -7.10 -11.10
C TYR A 94 -6.32 -7.22 -12.55
N ARG A 95 -7.64 -7.07 -12.75
CA ARG A 95 -8.25 -7.11 -14.08
C ARG A 95 -7.63 -6.09 -15.04
N PRO A 96 -7.64 -6.35 -16.36
CA PRO A 96 -7.26 -5.36 -17.36
C PRO A 96 -8.07 -4.07 -17.19
N GLY A 97 -7.43 -2.92 -17.44
CA GLY A 97 -8.10 -1.61 -17.41
C GLY A 97 -8.51 -1.12 -16.02
N LYS A 98 -7.96 -1.71 -14.94
CA LYS A 98 -8.15 -1.19 -13.58
C LYS A 98 -7.62 0.25 -13.49
N ASP A 99 -8.39 1.12 -12.85
CA ASP A 99 -7.90 2.44 -12.45
C ASP A 99 -6.90 2.28 -11.30
N VAL A 100 -5.61 2.24 -11.65
CA VAL A 100 -4.51 2.12 -10.68
C VAL A 100 -4.28 3.41 -9.91
N GLN A 101 -4.61 4.56 -10.52
CA GLN A 101 -4.43 5.87 -9.89
C GLN A 101 -5.45 6.07 -8.77
N ALA A 102 -6.67 5.56 -8.91
CA ALA A 102 -7.64 5.54 -7.82
C ALA A 102 -7.12 4.80 -6.56
N VAL A 103 -6.31 3.75 -6.73
CA VAL A 103 -5.70 3.03 -5.58
C VAL A 103 -4.63 3.87 -4.91
N ALA A 104 -3.76 4.51 -5.70
CA ALA A 104 -2.75 5.45 -5.17
C ALA A 104 -3.41 6.66 -4.48
N ASP A 105 -4.48 7.20 -5.07
CA ASP A 105 -5.27 8.30 -4.53
C ASP A 105 -5.99 7.95 -3.23
N LEU A 106 -6.37 6.68 -3.04
CA LEU A 106 -6.91 6.20 -1.76
C LEU A 106 -5.80 6.06 -0.69
N ALA A 107 -4.58 5.67 -1.09
CA ALA A 107 -3.48 5.47 -0.16
C ALA A 107 -3.03 6.77 0.53
N ARG A 108 -3.04 7.90 -0.20
CA ARG A 108 -2.59 9.23 0.28
C ARG A 108 -3.35 9.77 1.50
N PRO A 109 -4.68 9.93 1.47
CA PRO A 109 -5.44 10.46 2.61
C PRO A 109 -5.48 9.51 3.81
N LEU A 110 -5.32 8.20 3.57
CA LEU A 110 -5.23 7.18 4.61
C LEU A 110 -3.79 6.97 5.12
N HIS A 111 -2.82 7.65 4.49
CA HIS A 111 -1.40 7.54 4.77
C HIS A 111 -0.86 6.10 4.69
N LEU A 112 -1.44 5.23 3.87
CA LEU A 112 -1.02 3.83 3.77
C LEU A 112 0.38 3.72 3.18
N ASN A 113 1.39 3.42 3.99
CA ASN A 113 2.78 3.30 3.54
C ASN A 113 3.16 1.87 3.15
N GLY A 114 2.22 0.92 3.24
CA GLY A 114 2.34 -0.42 2.68
C GLY A 114 1.00 -0.95 2.19
N ILE A 115 1.00 -1.64 1.04
CA ILE A 115 -0.17 -2.35 0.52
C ILE A 115 0.21 -3.78 0.13
N GLN A 116 -0.55 -4.73 0.66
CA GLN A 116 -0.46 -6.12 0.27
C GLN A 116 -1.22 -6.38 -1.04
N PHE A 117 -0.59 -7.12 -1.94
CA PHE A 117 -1.19 -7.63 -3.16
C PHE A 117 -1.68 -9.03 -2.84
N TYR A 118 -2.96 -9.16 -2.53
CA TYR A 118 -3.61 -10.42 -2.17
C TYR A 118 -4.06 -11.17 -3.42
N ASP A 119 -3.91 -12.49 -3.46
CA ASP A 119 -4.26 -13.38 -4.58
C ASP A 119 -3.79 -12.88 -5.95
N TRP A 120 -2.60 -12.27 -6.02
CA TRP A 120 -2.02 -11.79 -7.27
C TRP A 120 -1.36 -12.91 -8.08
N ALA A 121 -0.87 -13.94 -7.40
CA ALA A 121 -0.02 -14.99 -7.96
C ALA A 121 -0.83 -16.00 -8.79
N TYR A 122 -0.20 -16.61 -9.80
CA TYR A 122 -0.83 -17.68 -10.58
C TYR A 122 -1.17 -18.89 -9.70
N ARG A 123 -0.16 -19.42 -8.98
CA ARG A 123 -0.33 -20.50 -8.00
C ARG A 123 0.64 -20.32 -6.83
N HIS A 124 0.31 -20.93 -5.70
CA HIS A 124 1.07 -20.80 -4.45
C HIS A 124 2.53 -21.28 -4.56
N ALA A 125 2.81 -22.30 -5.39
CA ALA A 125 4.15 -22.82 -5.65
C ALA A 125 4.74 -22.37 -7.01
N ASP A 126 4.00 -21.57 -7.79
CA ASP A 126 4.43 -21.05 -9.08
C ASP A 126 3.81 -19.67 -9.33
N LEU A 127 4.42 -18.64 -8.72
CA LEU A 127 3.81 -17.31 -8.62
C LEU A 127 3.62 -16.64 -9.98
N LEU A 128 4.49 -16.94 -10.96
CA LEU A 128 4.55 -16.27 -12.27
C LEU A 128 4.38 -17.22 -13.47
N GLY A 129 4.21 -18.53 -13.27
CA GLY A 129 4.16 -19.51 -14.36
C GLY A 129 2.92 -19.47 -15.25
N GLY A 130 1.91 -18.68 -14.89
CA GLY A 130 0.69 -18.47 -15.71
C GLY A 130 0.91 -17.59 -16.95
N GLY A 131 2.10 -16.98 -17.10
CA GLY A 131 2.37 -15.99 -18.14
C GLY A 131 1.84 -14.60 -17.78
N GLU A 132 1.66 -13.74 -18.79
CA GLU A 132 1.25 -12.34 -18.58
C GLU A 132 -0.22 -12.17 -18.16
N GLN A 133 -1.06 -13.17 -18.42
CA GLN A 133 -2.48 -13.18 -18.10
C GLN A 133 -2.93 -14.57 -17.67
N TYR A 134 -3.71 -14.65 -16.61
CA TYR A 134 -4.28 -15.90 -16.08
C TYR A 134 -5.51 -15.60 -15.23
N ASP A 135 -6.31 -16.63 -14.97
CA ASP A 135 -7.40 -16.55 -14.01
C ASP A 135 -6.93 -17.07 -12.64
N ASP A 136 -7.38 -16.42 -11.58
CA ASP A 136 -7.16 -16.91 -10.22
C ASP A 136 -8.05 -18.14 -9.90
N ALA A 137 -7.91 -18.66 -8.68
CA ALA A 137 -8.68 -19.83 -8.22
C ALA A 137 -10.21 -19.62 -8.22
N LEU A 138 -10.70 -18.37 -8.26
CA LEU A 138 -12.11 -18.00 -8.30
C LEU A 138 -12.57 -17.55 -9.70
N GLY A 139 -11.72 -17.66 -10.72
CA GLY A 139 -12.02 -17.26 -12.09
C GLY A 139 -11.95 -15.75 -12.33
N GLN A 140 -11.28 -14.98 -11.47
CA GLN A 140 -11.04 -13.56 -11.72
C GLN A 140 -9.84 -13.38 -12.64
N PRO A 141 -9.94 -12.54 -13.69
CA PRO A 141 -8.83 -12.29 -14.59
C PRO A 141 -7.75 -11.44 -13.91
N ILE A 142 -6.51 -11.91 -13.99
CA ILE A 142 -5.30 -11.24 -13.53
C ILE A 142 -4.41 -10.95 -14.72
N THR A 143 -3.84 -9.74 -14.75
CA THR A 143 -2.77 -9.37 -15.69
C THR A 143 -1.57 -8.81 -14.94
N LEU A 144 -0.37 -9.27 -15.30
CA LEU A 144 0.87 -8.77 -14.70
C LEU A 144 1.14 -7.31 -15.08
N GLU A 145 0.61 -6.85 -16.21
CA GLU A 145 0.59 -5.43 -16.57
C GLU A 145 -0.11 -4.59 -15.49
N THR A 146 -1.34 -4.94 -15.10
CA THR A 146 -2.06 -4.23 -14.02
C THR A 146 -1.30 -4.33 -12.69
N VAL A 147 -0.71 -5.48 -12.36
CA VAL A 147 0.09 -5.65 -11.14
C VAL A 147 1.27 -4.66 -11.14
N ARG A 148 2.05 -4.60 -12.23
CA ARG A 148 3.20 -3.67 -12.35
C ARG A 148 2.74 -2.21 -12.29
N ALA A 149 1.67 -1.85 -12.99
CA ALA A 149 1.11 -0.50 -12.97
C ALA A 149 0.64 -0.05 -11.57
N LEU A 150 0.05 -0.96 -10.78
CA LEU A 150 -0.26 -0.69 -9.37
C LEU A 150 0.99 -0.47 -8.53
N VAL A 151 2.02 -1.31 -8.70
CA VAL A 151 3.29 -1.17 -7.98
C VAL A 151 3.92 0.18 -8.28
N ASP A 152 3.91 0.63 -9.53
CA ASP A 152 4.48 1.92 -9.95
C ASP A 152 3.68 3.08 -9.37
N ALA A 153 2.35 3.08 -9.50
CA ALA A 153 1.49 4.13 -8.94
C ALA A 153 1.64 4.26 -7.41
N LEU A 154 1.75 3.12 -6.70
CA LEU A 154 1.98 3.12 -5.25
C LEU A 154 3.38 3.62 -4.89
N ARG A 155 4.41 3.26 -5.66
CA ARG A 155 5.78 3.77 -5.44
C ARG A 155 5.82 5.28 -5.56
N ASP A 156 5.15 5.83 -6.56
CA ASP A 156 5.06 7.28 -6.78
C ASP A 156 4.35 7.97 -5.60
N ALA A 157 3.29 7.35 -5.08
CA ALA A 157 2.60 7.79 -3.85
C ALA A 157 3.40 7.55 -2.55
N GLY A 158 4.62 7.01 -2.60
CA GLY A 158 5.46 6.74 -1.42
C GLY A 158 5.09 5.48 -0.63
N THR A 159 4.32 4.58 -1.24
CA THR A 159 3.77 3.36 -0.64
C THR A 159 4.51 2.11 -1.13
N ALA A 160 4.91 1.24 -0.21
CA ALA A 160 5.53 -0.04 -0.56
C ALA A 160 4.47 -1.09 -0.98
N SER A 161 4.83 -1.94 -1.95
CA SER A 161 3.98 -3.04 -2.42
C SER A 161 4.52 -4.38 -1.92
N TYR A 162 3.65 -5.24 -1.39
CA TYR A 162 4.03 -6.53 -0.82
C TYR A 162 3.20 -7.65 -1.44
N GLY A 163 3.83 -8.53 -2.24
CA GLY A 163 3.16 -9.70 -2.80
C GLY A 163 2.81 -10.71 -1.72
N TYR A 164 1.55 -11.13 -1.64
CA TYR A 164 1.17 -12.30 -0.87
C TYR A 164 1.82 -13.57 -1.46
N ALA A 165 2.31 -14.45 -0.60
CA ALA A 165 2.77 -15.78 -0.96
C ALA A 165 2.56 -16.72 0.23
N ALA A 166 2.11 -17.95 -0.02
CA ALA A 166 2.08 -18.97 1.02
C ALA A 166 3.49 -19.48 1.30
N VAL A 167 3.83 -19.64 2.57
CA VAL A 167 5.16 -20.10 3.01
C VAL A 167 5.38 -21.60 2.74
N TYR A 168 4.30 -22.38 2.71
CA TYR A 168 4.33 -23.82 2.99
C TYR A 168 3.05 -24.53 2.54
N ALA A 169 2.40 -24.02 1.50
CA ALA A 169 1.20 -24.64 0.94
C ALA A 169 1.31 -24.72 -0.58
N VAL A 170 0.92 -25.86 -1.15
CA VAL A 170 0.95 -26.12 -2.59
C VAL A 170 -0.38 -26.65 -3.10
N GLY A 171 -0.70 -26.38 -4.36
CA GLY A 171 -1.92 -26.87 -4.99
C GLY A 171 -1.82 -28.32 -5.45
N PRO A 172 -2.95 -28.94 -5.88
CA PRO A 172 -2.97 -30.31 -6.40
C PRO A 172 -2.06 -30.55 -7.58
N GLN A 173 -1.86 -29.54 -8.44
CA GLN A 173 -1.01 -29.64 -9.62
C GLN A 173 0.48 -29.72 -9.25
N GLU A 174 0.88 -29.07 -8.15
CA GLU A 174 2.26 -29.10 -7.68
C GLU A 174 2.50 -30.24 -6.69
N TRP A 175 1.45 -30.79 -6.06
CA TRP A 175 1.56 -31.83 -5.03
C TRP A 175 2.47 -33.02 -5.37
N PRO A 176 2.42 -33.64 -6.57
CA PRO A 176 3.30 -34.78 -6.88
C PRO A 176 4.79 -34.49 -6.72
N ARG A 177 5.19 -33.23 -6.92
CA ARG A 177 6.57 -32.74 -6.79
C ARG A 177 6.97 -32.45 -5.35
N TRP A 178 6.01 -32.14 -4.47
CA TRP A 178 6.28 -31.62 -3.12
C TRP A 178 5.86 -32.56 -1.99
N GLN A 179 5.12 -33.63 -2.29
CA GLN A 179 4.55 -34.56 -1.29
C GLN A 179 5.57 -35.25 -0.36
N GLN A 180 6.84 -35.28 -0.74
CA GLN A 180 7.92 -35.77 0.13
C GLN A 180 8.15 -34.85 1.34
N HIS A 181 7.83 -33.55 1.22
CA HIS A 181 7.92 -32.57 2.31
C HIS A 181 6.58 -32.35 3.01
N ALA A 182 5.60 -33.23 2.81
CA ALA A 182 4.28 -33.10 3.41
C ALA A 182 4.34 -33.02 4.94
N LEU A 183 3.66 -32.03 5.52
CA LEU A 183 3.34 -32.07 6.94
C LEU A 183 2.22 -33.10 7.14
N ARG A 184 2.46 -34.13 7.95
CA ARG A 184 1.56 -35.29 8.09
C ARG A 184 0.95 -35.39 9.48
N LYS A 185 -0.28 -35.88 9.53
CA LYS A 185 -0.96 -36.34 10.75
C LYS A 185 -0.30 -37.63 11.26
N PRO A 186 -0.54 -38.04 12.52
CA PRO A 186 -0.08 -39.35 13.02
C PRO A 186 -0.57 -40.56 12.20
N THR A 187 -1.69 -40.41 11.48
CA THR A 187 -2.23 -41.44 10.58
C THR A 187 -1.46 -41.58 9.27
N GLY A 188 -0.50 -40.69 8.99
CA GLY A 188 0.28 -40.65 7.74
C GLY A 188 -0.35 -39.78 6.64
N GLU A 189 -1.61 -39.36 6.80
CA GLU A 189 -2.28 -38.44 5.88
C GLU A 189 -1.67 -37.03 5.92
N PRO A 190 -1.57 -36.32 4.78
CA PRO A 190 -1.14 -34.93 4.78
C PRO A 190 -2.18 -34.02 5.46
N TYR A 191 -1.69 -32.95 6.08
CA TYR A 191 -2.53 -31.80 6.41
C TYR A 191 -2.89 -31.06 5.12
N ALA A 192 -4.16 -30.66 5.01
CA ALA A 192 -4.68 -29.95 3.85
C ALA A 192 -5.77 -28.95 4.28
N LEU A 193 -5.92 -27.89 3.48
CA LEU A 193 -7.07 -27.00 3.53
C LEU A 193 -8.01 -27.39 2.39
N GLY A 194 -9.09 -28.10 2.74
CA GLY A 194 -9.98 -28.70 1.74
C GLY A 194 -9.24 -29.65 0.80
N ASP A 195 -9.58 -29.57 -0.48
CA ASP A 195 -8.98 -30.33 -1.58
C ASP A 195 -8.05 -29.47 -2.47
N PHE A 196 -7.74 -28.24 -2.05
CA PHE A 196 -7.06 -27.25 -2.89
C PHE A 196 -5.68 -26.81 -2.38
N LEU A 197 -5.33 -27.06 -1.12
CA LEU A 197 -3.98 -26.81 -0.60
C LEU A 197 -3.48 -27.93 0.30
N PHE A 198 -2.26 -28.40 0.04
CA PHE A 198 -1.54 -29.36 0.86
C PHE A 198 -0.42 -28.66 1.62
N ILE A 199 -0.35 -28.90 2.94
CA ILE A 199 0.61 -28.25 3.82
C ILE A 199 1.94 -29.00 3.80
N LEU A 200 3.01 -28.26 3.58
CA LEU A 200 4.38 -28.73 3.63
C LEU A 200 5.00 -28.41 5.00
N ASP A 201 6.01 -29.19 5.38
CA ASP A 201 6.84 -28.91 6.53
C ASP A 201 7.84 -27.79 6.16
N PRO A 202 7.72 -26.58 6.74
CA PRO A 202 8.62 -25.46 6.42
C PRO A 202 10.04 -25.66 6.96
N ALA A 203 10.26 -26.67 7.82
CA ALA A 203 11.58 -27.06 8.29
C ALA A 203 12.21 -28.16 7.43
N ALA A 204 11.49 -28.71 6.43
CA ALA A 204 12.05 -29.74 5.58
C ALA A 204 13.21 -29.18 4.74
N PRO A 205 14.35 -29.89 4.67
CA PRO A 205 15.47 -29.49 3.83
C PRO A 205 15.10 -29.60 2.34
N GLU A 206 15.73 -28.76 1.50
CA GLU A 206 15.59 -28.78 0.03
C GLU A 206 15.98 -30.13 -0.59
#